data_AF-A0A834GWY3-F1
#
_entry.id   AF-A0A834GWY3-F1
#
_cell.length_a   1.000
_cell.length_b   1.000
_cell.length_c   1.000
_cell.angle_alpha   90.00
_cell.angle_beta   90.00
_cell.angle_gamma   90.00
#
_symmetry.space_group_name_H-M   'P 1'
#
loop_
_entity.id
_entity.type
_entity.pdbx_description
1 polymer ?
#
loop_
_entity_poly.entity_id
_entity_poly.type
_entity_poly.pdbx_seq_one_letter_code
_entity_poly.pdbx_strand_id
1 'polypeptide(L)'
;MARGRKLEVITWWKDLDFARKLPFARDRVVECYFWILGVYFEPQYFLARRILTKVIAMTSIIDDIYDVYGTLEELVLFTDAIERWENSALDQLPEYMKLCYQALLDVYNMIDEEMVKEGRSYRVNYAKSAMNKLVRAYFEEAKWCHEGYVPSIEEYMRVALVTGAYKMLATTSLVGMGDLVTEEGFKWVSSDPLILEAASVICRLMDDMVGHKVKRGMEEDDEFPLRSEDDSVAIVEMIGQVAFNEEGLRASQAKGIDLIVDLSPKEGSWRTLSLGVISTNYQEGTNLRRLASQIQSLKGGPI
;
A
#
# COMPACT_ATOMS: atom_id res chain seq x y z
N MET A 1 -21.85 13.24 10.09
CA MET A 1 -21.48 11.86 9.70
C MET A 1 -20.01 11.67 9.27
N ALA A 2 -19.37 12.56 8.51
CA ALA A 2 -17.95 12.39 8.13
C ALA A 2 -16.96 12.44 9.32
N ARG A 3 -17.21 13.32 10.29
CA ARG A 3 -16.33 13.53 11.47
C ARG A 3 -16.25 12.30 12.41
N GLY A 4 -17.34 11.52 12.54
CA GLY A 4 -17.35 10.29 13.35
C GLY A 4 -16.65 9.09 12.68
N ARG A 5 -16.57 9.09 11.35
CA ARG A 5 -15.98 8.01 10.54
C ARG A 5 -14.46 8.10 10.44
N LYS A 6 -13.90 9.31 10.41
CA LYS A 6 -12.45 9.56 10.51
C LYS A 6 -11.91 9.21 11.91
N LEU A 7 -12.74 9.37 12.94
CA LEU A 7 -12.35 9.10 14.32
C LEU A 7 -12.09 7.60 14.54
N GLU A 8 -12.78 6.70 13.83
CA GLU A 8 -12.63 5.25 14.00
C GLU A 8 -11.21 4.75 13.70
N VAL A 9 -10.63 5.10 12.56
CA VAL A 9 -9.27 4.66 12.18
C VAL A 9 -8.22 5.27 13.11
N ILE A 10 -8.38 6.55 13.47
CA ILE A 10 -7.44 7.22 14.38
C ILE A 10 -7.54 6.64 15.78
N THR A 11 -8.74 6.35 16.28
CA THR A 11 -8.96 5.72 17.59
C THR A 11 -8.37 4.31 17.59
N TRP A 12 -8.67 3.50 16.57
CA TRP A 12 -8.07 2.17 16.41
C TRP A 12 -6.54 2.22 16.47
N TRP A 13 -5.90 3.13 15.74
CA TRP A 13 -4.44 3.26 15.75
C TRP A 13 -3.89 3.69 17.11
N LYS A 14 -4.58 4.61 17.79
CA LYS A 14 -4.22 5.02 19.15
C LYS A 14 -4.34 3.90 20.16
N ASP A 15 -5.37 3.05 20.05
CA ASP A 15 -5.60 1.93 20.95
C ASP A 15 -4.52 0.84 20.79
N LEU A 16 -3.98 0.66 19.57
CA LEU A 16 -2.81 -0.19 19.34
C LEU A 16 -1.56 0.31 20.08
N ASP A 17 -1.40 1.63 20.18
CA ASP A 17 -0.28 2.29 20.89
C ASP A 17 1.10 1.87 20.36
N PHE A 18 1.20 1.64 19.04
CA PHE A 18 2.44 1.20 18.39
C PHE A 18 3.54 2.24 18.44
N ALA A 19 3.23 3.54 18.43
CA ALA A 19 4.24 4.59 18.62
C ALA A 19 5.06 4.40 19.91
N ARG A 20 4.47 3.85 20.97
CA ARG A 20 5.17 3.53 22.22
C ARG A 20 5.67 2.09 22.28
N LYS A 21 4.86 1.13 21.81
CA LYS A 21 5.17 -0.31 21.92
C LYS A 21 6.19 -0.80 20.88
N LEU A 22 6.26 -0.14 19.73
CA LEU A 22 7.13 -0.47 18.59
C LEU A 22 7.91 0.79 18.17
N PRO A 23 8.82 1.30 19.02
CA PRO A 23 9.48 2.59 18.81
C PRO A 23 10.44 2.62 17.60
N PHE A 24 10.78 1.46 17.03
CA PHE A 24 11.56 1.34 15.81
C PHE A 24 10.73 1.63 14.55
N ALA A 25 9.41 1.48 14.62
CA ALA A 25 8.54 1.58 13.46
C ALA A 25 8.03 3.03 13.25
N ARG A 26 7.86 3.40 11.98
CA ARG A 26 7.41 4.72 11.54
C ARG A 26 5.90 4.87 11.79
N ASP A 27 5.49 5.93 12.49
CA ASP A 27 4.06 6.25 12.65
C ASP A 27 3.51 7.02 11.44
N ARG A 28 2.97 6.27 10.47
CA ARG A 28 2.50 6.82 9.17
C ARG A 28 1.00 6.77 8.98
N VAL A 29 0.19 6.49 10.01
CA VAL A 29 -1.26 6.25 9.83
C VAL A 29 -2.00 7.41 9.15
N VAL A 30 -1.57 8.65 9.42
CA VAL A 30 -2.17 9.86 8.82
C VAL A 30 -1.81 9.97 7.33
N GLU A 31 -0.57 9.65 6.98
CA GLU A 31 -0.07 9.62 5.59
C GLU A 31 -0.78 8.51 4.82
N CYS A 32 -0.85 7.31 5.40
CA CYS A 32 -1.59 6.17 4.87
C CYS A 32 -3.06 6.52 4.59
N TYR A 33 -3.76 7.11 5.56
CA TYR A 33 -5.15 7.54 5.37
C TYR A 33 -5.30 8.58 4.26
N PHE A 34 -4.33 9.49 4.14
CA PHE A 34 -4.31 10.50 3.08
C PHE A 34 -4.14 9.86 1.70
N TRP A 35 -3.23 8.89 1.54
CA TRP A 35 -3.10 8.12 0.29
C TRP A 35 -4.40 7.38 -0.05
N ILE A 36 -5.03 6.73 0.92
CA ILE A 36 -6.28 6.00 0.70
C ILE A 36 -7.48 6.93 0.40
N LEU A 37 -7.44 8.20 0.82
CA LEU A 37 -8.41 9.19 0.35
C LEU A 37 -8.18 9.60 -1.12
N GLY A 38 -6.92 9.59 -1.58
CA GLY A 38 -6.58 9.77 -2.98
C GLY A 38 -7.07 8.62 -3.85
N VAL A 39 -7.16 7.41 -3.27
CA VAL A 39 -7.70 6.21 -3.91
C VAL A 39 -9.18 6.43 -4.27
N TYR A 40 -10.08 6.39 -3.30
CA TYR A 40 -11.51 6.74 -3.45
C TYR A 40 -11.91 7.74 -2.38
N PHE A 41 -12.43 8.91 -2.74
CA PHE A 41 -12.93 9.89 -1.75
C PHE A 41 -14.44 9.80 -1.53
N GLU A 42 -15.17 9.11 -2.40
CA GLU A 42 -16.63 9.15 -2.44
C GLU A 42 -17.25 8.44 -1.21
N PRO A 43 -18.34 8.98 -0.62
CA PRO A 43 -18.86 8.49 0.65
C PRO A 43 -19.26 7.01 0.69
N GLN A 44 -19.66 6.43 -0.45
CA GLN A 44 -20.07 5.02 -0.59
C GLN A 44 -18.91 4.04 -0.37
N TYR A 45 -17.66 4.44 -0.66
CA TYR A 45 -16.47 3.60 -0.48
C TYR A 45 -15.91 3.67 0.95
N PHE A 46 -16.75 3.95 1.94
CA PHE A 46 -16.31 4.06 3.33
C PHE A 46 -15.69 2.77 3.85
N LEU A 47 -16.32 1.61 3.60
CA LEU A 47 -15.79 0.32 4.02
C LEU A 47 -14.45 0.04 3.35
N ALA A 48 -14.36 0.23 2.03
CA ALA A 48 -13.12 0.09 1.27
C ALA A 48 -11.97 0.95 1.85
N ARG A 49 -12.22 2.24 2.12
CA ARG A 49 -11.24 3.13 2.78
C ARG A 49 -10.81 2.63 4.14
N ARG A 50 -11.76 2.19 4.96
CA ARG A 50 -11.48 1.69 6.30
C ARG A 50 -10.57 0.46 6.24
N ILE A 51 -10.91 -0.50 5.39
CA ILE A 51 -10.14 -1.73 5.19
C ILE A 51 -8.73 -1.38 4.68
N LEU A 52 -8.65 -0.65 3.57
CA LEU A 52 -7.38 -0.37 2.92
C LEU A 52 -6.44 0.47 3.80
N THR A 53 -6.98 1.45 4.55
CA THR A 53 -6.16 2.25 5.48
C THR A 53 -5.56 1.40 6.59
N LYS A 54 -6.36 0.49 7.19
CA LYS A 54 -5.86 -0.39 8.25
C LYS A 54 -4.79 -1.35 7.70
N VAL A 55 -5.01 -1.91 6.50
CA VAL A 55 -4.05 -2.80 5.86
C VAL A 55 -2.75 -2.06 5.53
N ILE A 56 -2.78 -0.89 4.88
CA ILE A 56 -1.55 -0.16 4.53
C ILE A 56 -0.76 0.28 5.76
N ALA A 57 -1.45 0.66 6.84
CA ALA A 57 -0.79 1.03 8.10
C ALA A 57 -0.11 -0.19 8.74
N MET A 58 -0.77 -1.36 8.77
CA MET A 58 -0.16 -2.60 9.24
C MET A 58 1.02 -3.03 8.35
N THR A 59 0.88 -2.92 7.03
CA THR A 59 1.97 -3.22 6.09
C THR A 59 3.20 -2.37 6.35
N SER A 60 3.04 -1.07 6.66
CA SER A 60 4.18 -0.21 7.01
C SER A 60 4.92 -0.65 8.26
N ILE A 61 4.22 -1.21 9.26
CA ILE A 61 4.87 -1.74 10.47
C ILE A 61 5.58 -3.06 10.16
N ILE A 62 4.95 -3.91 9.34
CA ILE A 62 5.54 -5.17 8.88
C ILE A 62 6.82 -4.89 8.09
N ASP A 63 6.80 -3.94 7.16
CA ASP A 63 7.96 -3.46 6.41
C ASP A 63 9.13 -3.10 7.34
N ASP A 64 8.89 -2.27 8.36
CA ASP A 64 9.91 -1.90 9.36
C ASP A 64 10.43 -3.10 10.18
N ILE A 65 9.58 -4.10 10.43
CA ILE A 65 10.01 -5.34 11.10
C ILE A 65 10.99 -6.13 10.21
N TYR A 66 10.72 -6.26 8.91
CA TYR A 66 11.57 -7.00 7.98
C TYR A 66 12.85 -6.25 7.61
N ASP A 67 12.78 -4.92 7.42
CA ASP A 67 13.88 -4.11 6.88
C ASP A 67 14.83 -3.59 7.97
N VAL A 68 14.32 -3.32 9.19
CA VAL A 68 15.10 -2.59 10.22
C VAL A 68 15.36 -3.42 11.48
N TYR A 69 14.36 -4.16 11.98
CA TYR A 69 14.38 -4.60 13.37
C TYR A 69 14.51 -6.11 13.61
N GLY A 70 13.81 -6.94 12.84
CA GLY A 70 13.75 -8.39 13.08
C GLY A 70 15.03 -9.12 12.70
N THR A 71 15.40 -10.15 13.48
CA THR A 71 16.48 -11.06 13.06
C THR A 71 15.96 -12.09 12.07
N LEU A 72 16.86 -12.66 11.25
CA LEU A 72 16.46 -13.62 10.22
C LEU A 72 15.70 -14.83 10.81
N GLU A 73 16.11 -15.32 11.98
CA GLU A 73 15.44 -16.43 12.68
C GLU A 73 14.02 -16.05 13.13
N GLU A 74 13.82 -14.83 13.62
CA GLU A 74 12.50 -14.33 14.00
C GLU A 74 11.61 -14.11 12.78
N LEU A 75 12.18 -13.60 11.67
CA LEU A 75 11.47 -13.38 10.42
C LEU A 75 10.99 -14.67 9.75
N VAL A 76 11.70 -15.79 9.93
CA VAL A 76 11.20 -17.12 9.52
C VAL A 76 9.88 -17.42 10.23
N LEU A 77 9.84 -17.26 11.55
CA LEU A 77 8.65 -17.53 12.36
C LEU A 77 7.51 -16.57 12.03
N PHE A 78 7.83 -15.29 11.81
CA PHE A 78 6.85 -14.27 11.47
C PHE A 78 6.21 -14.49 10.10
N THR A 79 7.02 -14.87 9.11
CA THR A 79 6.55 -15.22 7.76
C THR A 79 5.59 -16.41 7.84
N ASP A 80 6.00 -17.50 8.50
CA ASP A 80 5.17 -18.70 8.68
C ASP A 80 3.84 -18.37 9.42
N ALA A 81 3.89 -17.54 10.46
CA ALA A 81 2.70 -17.09 11.17
C ALA A 81 1.71 -16.35 10.26
N ILE A 82 2.20 -15.36 9.49
CA ILE A 82 1.35 -14.60 8.57
C ILE A 82 0.77 -15.50 7.49
N GLU A 83 1.54 -16.45 6.98
CA GLU A 83 1.06 -17.37 5.94
C GLU A 83 -0.08 -18.28 6.41
N ARG A 84 -0.05 -18.71 7.68
CA ARG A 84 -1.05 -19.60 8.28
C ARG A 84 -2.33 -18.89 8.69
N TRP A 85 -2.25 -17.62 9.09
CA TRP A 85 -3.38 -16.85 9.62
C TRP A 85 -4.06 -17.50 10.86
N GLU A 86 -3.27 -18.16 11.72
CA GLU A 86 -3.77 -18.87 12.91
C GLU A 86 -3.34 -18.21 14.21
N ASN A 87 -4.26 -18.09 15.19
CA ASN A 87 -3.94 -17.57 16.53
C ASN A 87 -2.86 -18.39 17.26
N SER A 88 -2.77 -19.70 16.98
CA SER A 88 -1.77 -20.61 17.56
C SER A 88 -0.33 -20.21 17.21
N ALA A 89 -0.13 -19.45 16.13
CA ALA A 89 1.20 -18.99 15.74
C ALA A 89 1.74 -17.89 16.66
N LEU A 90 0.89 -17.19 17.42
CA LEU A 90 1.30 -16.15 18.37
C LEU A 90 2.26 -16.68 19.43
N ASP A 91 2.09 -17.92 19.89
CA ASP A 91 2.90 -18.48 20.97
C ASP A 91 4.38 -18.64 20.58
N GLN A 92 4.66 -18.69 19.27
CA GLN A 92 6.00 -18.91 18.72
C GLN A 92 6.76 -17.61 18.45
N LEU A 93 6.09 -16.45 18.47
CA LEU A 93 6.68 -15.17 18.10
C LEU A 93 7.31 -14.43 19.30
N PRO A 94 8.32 -13.59 19.09
CA PRO A 94 8.76 -12.60 20.07
C PRO A 94 7.63 -11.61 20.44
N GLU A 95 7.67 -11.05 21.65
CA GLU A 95 6.58 -10.24 22.20
C GLU A 95 6.17 -9.06 21.29
N TYR A 96 7.13 -8.36 20.68
CA TYR A 96 6.83 -7.24 19.80
C TYR A 96 6.17 -7.68 18.48
N MET A 97 6.57 -8.83 17.93
CA MET A 97 5.94 -9.42 16.75
C MET A 97 4.53 -9.94 17.07
N LYS A 98 4.29 -10.45 18.29
CA LYS A 98 2.94 -10.83 18.74
C LYS A 98 1.99 -9.65 18.69
N LEU A 99 2.41 -8.48 19.16
CA LEU A 99 1.60 -7.26 19.11
C LEU A 99 1.21 -6.90 17.67
N CYS A 100 2.17 -6.93 16.74
CA CYS A 100 1.92 -6.65 15.34
C CYS A 100 1.02 -7.72 14.69
N TYR A 101 1.31 -9.01 14.92
CA TYR A 101 0.56 -10.12 14.35
C TYR A 101 -0.88 -10.19 14.86
N GLN A 102 -1.11 -9.98 16.16
CA GLN A 102 -2.46 -9.92 16.73
C GLN A 102 -3.27 -8.78 16.09
N ALA A 103 -2.68 -7.59 15.95
CA ALA A 103 -3.36 -6.48 15.30
C ALA A 103 -3.67 -6.77 13.82
N LEU A 104 -2.77 -7.46 13.11
CA LEU A 104 -3.01 -7.90 11.74
C LEU A 104 -4.18 -8.90 11.66
N LEU A 105 -4.21 -9.89 12.54
CA LEU A 105 -5.31 -10.86 12.65
C LEU A 105 -6.63 -10.15 12.93
N ASP A 106 -6.66 -9.21 13.88
CA ASP A 106 -7.87 -8.45 14.21
C ASP A 106 -8.39 -7.64 13.02
N VAL A 107 -7.49 -7.05 12.22
CA VAL A 107 -7.87 -6.37 10.96
C VAL A 107 -8.50 -7.35 9.98
N TYR A 108 -7.88 -8.51 9.74
CA TYR A 108 -8.40 -9.48 8.79
C TYR A 108 -9.67 -10.19 9.27
N ASN A 109 -9.82 -10.40 10.58
CA ASN A 109 -11.06 -10.90 11.18
C ASN A 109 -12.20 -9.90 11.01
N MET A 110 -11.95 -8.60 11.22
CA MET A 110 -12.93 -7.55 10.93
C MET A 110 -13.33 -7.54 9.45
N ILE A 111 -12.36 -7.70 8.53
CA ILE A 111 -12.67 -7.79 7.10
C ILE A 111 -13.55 -9.02 6.82
N ASP A 112 -13.21 -10.17 7.39
CA ASP A 112 -13.96 -11.41 7.23
C ASP A 112 -15.40 -11.29 7.72
N GLU A 113 -15.61 -10.72 8.92
CA GLU A 113 -16.94 -10.47 9.46
C GLU A 113 -17.79 -9.58 8.54
N GLU A 114 -17.22 -8.52 7.96
CA GLU A 114 -17.95 -7.66 7.03
C GLU A 114 -18.25 -8.37 5.70
N MET A 115 -17.30 -9.15 5.17
CA MET A 115 -17.48 -9.88 3.92
C MET A 115 -18.46 -11.06 4.07
N VAL A 116 -18.53 -11.71 5.23
CA VAL A 116 -19.50 -12.77 5.52
C VAL A 116 -20.93 -12.22 5.52
N LYS A 117 -21.17 -11.04 6.12
CA LYS A 117 -22.49 -10.39 6.11
C LYS A 117 -23.01 -10.11 4.69
N GLU A 118 -22.10 -9.83 3.76
CA GLU A 118 -22.42 -9.54 2.37
C GLU A 118 -22.39 -10.78 1.45
N GLY A 119 -22.12 -11.97 1.98
CA GLY A 119 -21.99 -13.20 1.18
C GLY A 119 -20.77 -13.21 0.24
N ARG A 120 -19.70 -12.48 0.60
CA ARG A 120 -18.51 -12.22 -0.22
C ARG A 120 -17.21 -12.66 0.45
N SER A 121 -17.25 -13.66 1.33
CA SER A 121 -16.10 -14.14 2.11
C SER A 121 -14.88 -14.51 1.25
N TYR A 122 -15.11 -14.98 0.01
CA TYR A 122 -14.03 -15.29 -0.94
C TYR A 122 -13.06 -14.12 -1.18
N ARG A 123 -13.50 -12.86 -1.04
CA ARG A 123 -12.67 -11.66 -1.24
C ARG A 123 -11.52 -11.59 -0.24
N VAL A 124 -11.74 -12.08 0.98
CA VAL A 124 -10.72 -12.07 2.04
C VAL A 124 -9.56 -13.00 1.69
N ASN A 125 -9.85 -14.13 1.04
CA ASN A 125 -8.82 -15.08 0.60
C ASN A 125 -7.87 -14.46 -0.42
N TYR A 126 -8.38 -13.61 -1.33
CA TYR A 126 -7.53 -12.87 -2.26
C TYR A 126 -6.62 -11.87 -1.53
N ALA A 127 -7.16 -11.12 -0.55
CA ALA A 127 -6.37 -10.18 0.25
C ALA A 127 -5.31 -10.88 1.12
N LYS A 128 -5.65 -12.02 1.73
CA LYS A 128 -4.71 -12.86 2.51
C LYS A 128 -3.61 -13.42 1.61
N SER A 129 -3.98 -13.95 0.44
CA SER A 129 -3.02 -14.47 -0.55
C SER A 129 -2.05 -13.38 -1.03
N ALA A 130 -2.55 -12.16 -1.27
CA ALA A 130 -1.70 -11.05 -1.67
C ALA A 130 -0.75 -10.59 -0.56
N MET A 131 -1.20 -10.57 0.70
CA MET A 131 -0.33 -10.32 1.86
C MET A 131 0.73 -11.42 2.04
N ASN A 132 0.36 -12.70 1.87
CA ASN A 132 1.31 -13.81 1.92
C ASN A 132 2.42 -13.66 0.87
N LYS A 133 2.07 -13.26 -0.36
CA LYS A 133 3.07 -12.97 -1.40
C LYS A 133 4.00 -11.82 -1.00
N LEU A 134 3.45 -10.77 -0.39
CA LEU A 134 4.22 -9.62 0.08
C LEU A 134 5.24 -10.00 1.15
N VAL A 135 4.82 -10.70 2.21
CA VAL A 135 5.72 -11.06 3.32
C VAL A 135 6.79 -12.07 2.92
N ARG A 136 6.50 -12.96 1.95
CA ARG A 136 7.52 -13.82 1.35
C ARG A 136 8.59 -13.01 0.62
N ALA A 137 8.19 -11.97 -0.09
CA ALA A 137 9.11 -11.10 -0.81
C ALA A 137 9.94 -10.25 0.16
N TYR A 138 9.34 -9.70 1.21
CA TYR A 138 10.08 -9.02 2.29
C TYR A 138 11.09 -9.95 2.96
N PHE A 139 10.70 -11.21 3.21
CA PHE A 139 11.62 -12.19 3.76
C PHE A 139 12.82 -12.46 2.84
N GLU A 140 12.60 -12.45 1.52
CA GLU A 140 13.67 -12.61 0.54
C GLU A 140 14.63 -11.41 0.52
N GLU A 141 14.13 -10.18 0.59
CA GLU A 141 14.97 -8.98 0.75
C GLU A 141 15.78 -9.02 2.04
N ALA A 142 15.18 -9.43 3.15
CA ALA A 142 15.85 -9.58 4.43
C ALA A 142 16.99 -10.61 4.38
N LYS A 143 16.82 -11.72 3.64
CA LYS A 143 17.91 -12.68 3.40
C LYS A 143 19.04 -12.05 2.60
N TRP A 144 18.73 -11.35 1.51
CA TRP A 144 19.75 -10.71 0.69
C TRP A 144 20.57 -9.71 1.51
N CYS A 145 19.89 -8.90 2.33
CA CYS A 145 20.54 -7.97 3.25
C CYS A 145 21.45 -8.70 4.26
N HIS A 146 20.95 -9.76 4.89
CA HIS A 146 21.69 -10.52 5.90
C HIS A 146 22.92 -11.23 5.32
N GLU A 147 22.81 -11.78 4.11
CA GLU A 147 23.88 -12.51 3.43
C GLU A 147 24.87 -11.58 2.69
N GLY A 148 24.57 -10.28 2.60
CA GLY A 148 25.31 -9.34 1.74
C GLY A 148 25.23 -9.69 0.26
N TYR A 149 24.15 -10.38 -0.16
CA TYR A 149 23.94 -10.77 -1.55
C TYR A 149 23.46 -9.58 -2.37
N VAL A 150 24.12 -9.33 -3.50
CA VAL A 150 23.73 -8.29 -4.45
C VAL A 150 23.05 -8.98 -5.64
N PRO A 151 21.71 -8.89 -5.77
CA PRO A 151 20.98 -9.49 -6.88
C PRO A 151 21.29 -8.80 -8.21
N SER A 152 21.09 -9.51 -9.32
CA SER A 152 21.00 -8.87 -10.63
C SER A 152 19.78 -7.94 -10.70
N ILE A 153 19.77 -6.97 -11.63
CA ILE A 153 18.60 -6.08 -11.84
C ILE A 153 17.32 -6.89 -12.07
N GLU A 154 17.41 -8.00 -12.81
CA GLU A 154 16.24 -8.82 -13.13
C GLU A 154 15.71 -9.54 -11.88
N GLU A 155 16.59 -10.09 -11.04
CA GLU A 155 16.22 -10.72 -9.78
C GLU A 155 15.67 -9.69 -8.79
N TYR A 156 16.34 -8.55 -8.65
CA TYR A 156 15.90 -7.42 -7.82
C TYR A 156 14.48 -7.00 -8.21
N MET A 157 14.24 -6.69 -9.48
CA MET A 157 12.95 -6.18 -9.94
C MET A 157 11.81 -7.18 -9.69
N ARG A 158 12.05 -8.49 -9.80
CA ARG A 158 11.01 -9.49 -9.50
C ARG A 158 10.55 -9.45 -8.04
N VAL A 159 11.46 -9.15 -7.11
CA VAL A 159 11.15 -9.04 -5.67
C VAL A 159 10.67 -7.63 -5.33
N ALA A 160 11.38 -6.60 -5.79
CA ALA A 160 11.11 -5.18 -5.55
C ALA A 160 9.71 -4.72 -6.00
N LEU A 161 9.20 -5.29 -7.10
CA LEU A 161 7.84 -5.00 -7.57
C LEU A 161 6.76 -5.58 -6.65
N VAL A 162 7.08 -6.64 -5.91
CA VAL A 162 6.19 -7.23 -4.91
C VAL A 162 6.33 -6.49 -3.58
N THR A 163 7.54 -6.23 -3.11
CA THR A 163 7.83 -5.53 -1.83
C THR A 163 7.43 -4.07 -1.84
N GLY A 164 7.28 -3.46 -3.02
CA GLY A 164 6.59 -2.17 -3.17
C GLY A 164 5.11 -2.19 -2.76
N ALA A 165 4.55 -3.34 -2.36
CA ALA A 165 3.21 -3.55 -1.80
C ALA A 165 2.03 -3.14 -2.71
N TYR A 166 2.28 -2.56 -3.89
CA TYR A 166 1.26 -2.03 -4.77
C TYR A 166 0.28 -3.10 -5.26
N LYS A 167 0.78 -4.27 -5.68
CA LYS A 167 -0.07 -5.42 -6.06
C LYS A 167 -0.99 -5.88 -4.92
N MET A 168 -0.47 -5.89 -3.68
CA MET A 168 -1.24 -6.24 -2.49
C MET A 168 -2.30 -5.18 -2.16
N LEU A 169 -1.94 -3.90 -2.22
CA LEU A 169 -2.87 -2.79 -1.98
C LEU A 169 -3.96 -2.73 -3.06
N ALA A 170 -3.61 -2.94 -4.32
CA ALA A 170 -4.56 -3.03 -5.43
C ALA A 170 -5.58 -4.14 -5.18
N THR A 171 -5.11 -5.35 -4.82
CA THR A 171 -6.01 -6.47 -4.50
C THR A 171 -6.91 -6.16 -3.29
N THR A 172 -6.34 -5.59 -2.23
CA THR A 172 -7.08 -5.24 -1.00
C THR A 172 -8.10 -4.12 -1.24
N SER A 173 -7.79 -3.17 -2.13
CA SER A 173 -8.65 -2.02 -2.41
C SER A 173 -10.04 -2.42 -2.92
N LEU A 174 -10.12 -3.57 -3.60
CA LEU A 174 -11.34 -4.13 -4.17
C LEU A 174 -12.29 -4.77 -3.15
N VAL A 175 -11.78 -5.15 -1.98
CA VAL A 175 -12.51 -5.96 -0.98
C VAL A 175 -13.80 -5.26 -0.54
N GLY A 176 -13.69 -3.99 -0.13
CA GLY A 176 -14.80 -3.21 0.42
C GLY A 176 -15.62 -2.41 -0.60
N MET A 177 -15.47 -2.66 -1.92
CA MET A 177 -16.10 -1.85 -2.97
C MET A 177 -17.57 -2.18 -3.27
N GLY A 178 -18.25 -2.94 -2.40
CA GLY A 178 -19.66 -3.28 -2.62
C GLY A 178 -19.87 -4.17 -3.85
N ASP A 179 -20.99 -3.96 -4.55
CA ASP A 179 -21.42 -4.72 -5.75
C ASP A 179 -20.62 -4.42 -7.03
N LEU A 180 -19.79 -3.38 -7.03
CA LEU A 180 -19.06 -2.95 -8.24
C LEU A 180 -18.01 -3.96 -8.69
N VAL A 181 -17.45 -4.72 -7.76
CA VAL A 181 -16.40 -5.70 -8.04
C VAL A 181 -16.96 -7.11 -7.95
N THR A 182 -16.75 -7.91 -9.00
CA THR A 182 -17.07 -9.33 -9.00
C THR A 182 -15.81 -10.17 -8.77
N GLU A 183 -15.97 -11.48 -8.60
CA GLU A 183 -14.83 -12.40 -8.53
C GLU A 183 -13.92 -12.30 -9.76
N GLU A 184 -14.47 -11.97 -10.94
CA GLU A 184 -13.67 -11.75 -12.14
C GLU A 184 -12.72 -10.55 -12.03
N GLY A 185 -13.06 -9.54 -11.23
CA GLY A 185 -12.14 -8.44 -10.90
C GLY A 185 -10.95 -8.93 -10.07
N PHE A 186 -11.18 -9.85 -9.14
CA PHE A 186 -10.13 -10.47 -8.33
C PHE A 186 -9.23 -11.41 -9.15
N LYS A 187 -9.81 -12.20 -10.06
CA LYS A 187 -9.03 -13.02 -11.00
C LYS A 187 -8.18 -12.16 -11.93
N TRP A 188 -8.74 -11.05 -12.44
CA TRP A 188 -8.03 -10.13 -13.30
C TRP A 188 -6.88 -9.42 -12.57
N VAL A 189 -7.07 -8.88 -11.37
CA VAL A 189 -5.96 -8.25 -10.62
C VAL A 189 -4.89 -9.29 -10.26
N SER A 190 -5.29 -10.53 -9.97
CA SER A 190 -4.36 -11.62 -9.63
C SER A 190 -3.59 -12.17 -10.82
N SER A 191 -4.00 -11.85 -12.06
CA SER A 191 -3.28 -12.25 -13.27
C SER A 191 -2.17 -11.26 -13.66
N ASP A 192 -1.87 -10.28 -12.79
CA ASP A 192 -0.85 -9.25 -13.00
C ASP A 192 -0.99 -8.55 -14.36
N PRO A 193 -2.11 -7.84 -14.60
CA PRO A 193 -2.33 -7.17 -15.87
C PRO A 193 -1.27 -6.09 -16.08
N LEU A 194 -0.93 -5.80 -17.35
CA LEU A 194 0.15 -4.87 -17.71
C LEU A 194 0.04 -3.51 -17.00
N ILE A 195 -1.19 -3.02 -16.81
CA ILE A 195 -1.46 -1.77 -16.08
C ILE A 195 -1.03 -1.84 -14.61
N LEU A 196 -1.21 -2.98 -13.95
CA LEU A 196 -0.79 -3.20 -12.57
C LEU A 196 0.72 -3.39 -12.47
N GLU A 197 1.31 -4.12 -13.42
CA GLU A 197 2.76 -4.28 -13.54
C GLU A 197 3.44 -2.91 -13.66
N ALA A 198 3.01 -2.11 -14.63
CA ALA A 198 3.55 -0.78 -14.88
C ALA A 198 3.37 0.16 -13.69
N ALA A 199 2.20 0.16 -13.05
CA ALA A 199 1.97 0.95 -11.84
C ALA A 199 2.90 0.53 -10.70
N SER A 200 3.17 -0.78 -10.56
CA SER A 200 4.11 -1.29 -9.56
C SER A 200 5.55 -0.85 -9.87
N VAL A 201 5.96 -0.83 -11.14
CA VAL A 201 7.26 -0.31 -11.57
C VAL A 201 7.40 1.17 -11.24
N ILE A 202 6.39 1.99 -11.58
CA ILE A 202 6.39 3.42 -11.26
C ILE A 202 6.48 3.63 -9.75
N CYS A 203 5.66 2.92 -8.99
CA CYS A 203 5.65 3.00 -7.52
C CYS A 203 7.03 2.67 -6.94
N ARG A 204 7.68 1.62 -7.44
CA ARG A 204 8.99 1.18 -6.96
C ARG A 204 10.10 2.16 -7.32
N LEU A 205 10.18 2.59 -8.57
CA LEU A 205 11.17 3.56 -9.01
C LEU A 205 11.04 4.90 -8.25
N MET A 206 9.82 5.38 -8.06
CA MET A 206 9.59 6.61 -7.31
C MET A 206 10.02 6.49 -5.84
N ASP A 207 9.73 5.36 -5.20
CA ASP A 207 10.11 5.12 -3.82
C ASP A 207 11.64 5.06 -3.68
N ASP A 208 12.32 4.33 -4.58
CA ASP A 208 13.78 4.22 -4.61
C ASP A 208 14.45 5.59 -4.85
N MET A 209 13.89 6.43 -5.73
CA MET A 209 14.37 7.80 -5.97
C MET A 209 14.31 8.67 -4.70
N VAL A 210 13.21 8.58 -3.95
CA VAL A 210 13.04 9.34 -2.70
C VAL A 210 13.95 8.77 -1.60
N GLY A 211 14.04 7.44 -1.49
CA GLY A 211 14.91 6.74 -0.54
C GLY A 211 16.39 7.08 -0.75
N HIS A 212 16.85 7.12 -2.00
CA HIS A 212 18.22 7.49 -2.35
C HIS A 212 18.57 8.92 -1.89
N LYS A 213 17.64 9.87 -2.01
CA LYS A 213 17.85 11.25 -1.53
C LYS A 213 17.99 11.35 -0.01
N VAL A 214 17.34 10.46 0.74
CA VAL A 214 17.44 10.41 2.20
C VAL A 214 18.77 9.77 2.63
N LYS A 215 19.18 8.67 1.98
CA LYS A 215 20.46 7.98 2.27
C LYS A 215 21.69 8.86 1.98
N ARG A 216 21.68 9.65 0.90
CA ARG A 216 22.75 10.60 0.56
C ARG A 216 22.98 11.71 1.60
N GLY A 217 22.04 11.91 2.52
CA GLY A 217 22.21 12.82 3.66
C GLY A 217 22.98 12.22 4.84
N MET A 218 23.34 10.93 4.80
CA MET A 218 23.91 10.22 5.95
C MET A 218 25.26 9.51 5.73
N GLU A 219 25.70 9.17 4.51
CA GLU A 219 27.11 8.92 4.11
C GLU A 219 27.15 8.51 2.61
N GLU A 220 28.29 8.75 1.95
CA GLU A 220 28.54 8.45 0.53
C GLU A 220 28.86 6.95 0.31
N ASP A 221 28.63 6.50 -0.92
CA ASP A 221 28.95 5.17 -1.49
C ASP A 221 27.89 4.06 -1.35
N ASP A 222 26.91 4.08 -2.26
CA ASP A 222 26.42 2.87 -2.94
C ASP A 222 25.92 3.25 -4.35
N GLU A 223 26.60 2.73 -5.37
CA GLU A 223 26.34 3.02 -6.79
C GLU A 223 25.10 2.24 -7.28
N PHE A 224 23.91 2.84 -7.14
CA PHE A 224 22.71 2.33 -7.79
C PHE A 224 22.71 2.74 -9.29
N PRO A 225 22.40 1.84 -10.24
CA PRO A 225 22.54 2.13 -11.66
C PRO A 225 21.27 2.79 -12.21
N LEU A 226 20.95 3.99 -11.74
CA LEU A 226 19.99 4.88 -12.41
C LEU A 226 20.66 6.24 -12.60
N ARG A 227 21.13 6.48 -13.82
CA ARG A 227 21.66 7.78 -14.28
C ARG A 227 20.58 8.83 -14.04
N SER A 228 20.91 9.88 -13.28
CA SER A 228 20.16 11.14 -13.11
C SER A 228 18.67 11.07 -12.73
N GLU A 229 18.21 12.06 -11.96
CA GLU A 229 16.79 12.21 -11.59
C GLU A 229 15.90 12.41 -12.83
N ASP A 230 16.43 13.11 -13.84
CA ASP A 230 15.71 13.43 -15.08
C ASP A 230 15.44 12.19 -15.95
N ASP A 231 16.38 11.25 -16.04
CA ASP A 231 16.16 10.02 -16.83
C ASP A 231 15.12 9.10 -16.15
N SER A 232 15.09 9.09 -14.81
CA SER A 232 14.11 8.30 -14.04
C SER A 232 12.68 8.85 -14.22
N VAL A 233 12.53 10.18 -14.27
CA VAL A 233 11.25 10.84 -14.58
C VAL A 233 10.79 10.50 -16.00
N ALA A 234 11.69 10.57 -16.98
CA ALA A 234 11.37 10.23 -18.36
C ALA A 234 10.94 8.75 -18.52
N ILE A 235 11.58 7.84 -17.78
CA ILE A 235 11.20 6.42 -17.74
C ILE A 235 9.81 6.24 -17.14
N VAL A 236 9.49 6.92 -16.03
CA VAL A 236 8.17 6.88 -15.40
C VAL A 236 7.08 7.41 -16.35
N GLU A 237 7.34 8.52 -17.02
CA GLU A 237 6.41 9.09 -18.01
C GLU A 237 6.19 8.15 -19.21
N MET A 238 7.25 7.54 -19.73
CA MET A 238 7.17 6.59 -20.84
C MET A 238 6.37 5.33 -20.45
N ILE A 239 6.65 4.75 -19.29
CA ILE A 239 5.90 3.59 -18.77
C ILE A 239 4.43 3.95 -18.58
N GLY A 240 4.16 5.15 -18.05
CA GLY A 240 2.80 5.65 -17.89
C GLY A 240 2.04 5.75 -19.22
N GLN A 241 2.67 6.31 -20.26
CA GLN A 241 2.05 6.45 -21.58
C GLN A 241 1.71 5.10 -22.24
N VAL A 242 2.57 4.09 -22.07
CA VAL A 242 2.37 2.76 -22.66
C VAL A 242 1.30 1.97 -21.91
N ALA A 243 1.32 2.00 -20.58
CA ALA A 243 0.49 1.14 -19.75
C ALA A 243 -0.91 1.70 -19.46
N PHE A 244 -1.08 3.02 -19.47
CA PHE A 244 -2.37 3.70 -19.26
C PHE A 244 -3.00 4.16 -20.58
N ASN A 245 -2.72 3.46 -21.68
CA ASN A 245 -3.37 3.72 -22.95
C ASN A 245 -4.88 3.42 -22.90
N GLU A 246 -5.64 3.88 -23.91
CA GLU A 246 -7.11 3.72 -23.92
C GLU A 246 -7.56 2.27 -23.77
N GLU A 247 -6.81 1.31 -24.29
CA GLU A 247 -7.18 -0.11 -24.25
C GLU A 247 -7.00 -0.70 -22.85
N GLY A 248 -5.87 -0.40 -22.18
CA GLY A 248 -5.61 -0.79 -20.80
C GLY A 248 -6.61 -0.16 -19.83
N LEU A 249 -6.94 1.12 -20.02
CA LEU A 249 -7.93 1.82 -19.21
C LEU A 249 -9.36 1.26 -19.43
N ARG A 250 -9.75 0.98 -20.68
CA ARG A 250 -11.04 0.35 -21.00
C ARG A 250 -11.14 -1.06 -20.42
N ALA A 251 -10.07 -1.85 -20.46
CA ALA A 251 -10.04 -3.19 -19.90
C ALA A 251 -10.24 -3.16 -18.37
N SER A 252 -9.62 -2.19 -17.69
CA SER A 252 -9.80 -1.94 -16.27
C SER A 252 -11.25 -1.50 -15.96
N GLN A 253 -11.76 -0.51 -16.70
CA GLN A 253 -13.11 0.05 -16.53
C GLN A 253 -14.22 -0.98 -16.75
N ALA A 254 -14.05 -1.86 -17.74
CA ALA A 254 -15.00 -2.95 -18.01
C ALA A 254 -15.13 -3.95 -16.84
N LYS A 255 -14.20 -3.92 -15.87
CA LYS A 255 -14.21 -4.74 -14.66
C LYS A 255 -14.60 -3.97 -13.40
N GLY A 256 -15.01 -2.70 -13.54
CA GLY A 256 -15.33 -1.83 -12.41
C GLY A 256 -14.10 -1.36 -11.63
N ILE A 257 -12.91 -1.41 -12.25
CA ILE A 257 -11.63 -1.01 -11.66
C ILE A 257 -11.15 0.23 -12.41
N ASP A 258 -11.01 1.37 -11.74
CA ASP A 258 -10.41 2.58 -12.34
C ASP A 258 -9.00 2.76 -11.78
N LEU A 259 -7.98 2.33 -12.54
CA LEU A 259 -6.57 2.62 -12.25
C LEU A 259 -6.22 4.00 -12.81
N ILE A 260 -6.26 5.02 -11.96
CA ILE A 260 -5.77 6.37 -12.29
C ILE A 260 -4.41 6.54 -11.61
N VAL A 261 -3.39 6.92 -12.39
CA VAL A 261 -2.11 7.38 -11.86
C VAL A 261 -2.01 8.87 -12.16
N ASP A 262 -2.15 9.71 -11.15
CA ASP A 262 -1.94 11.16 -11.28
C ASP A 262 -0.45 11.46 -11.10
N LEU A 263 0.24 11.73 -12.22
CA LEU A 263 1.65 12.13 -12.25
C LEU A 263 1.84 13.66 -12.15
N SER A 264 0.81 14.45 -11.79
CA SER A 264 0.92 15.91 -11.86
C SER A 264 1.83 16.54 -10.78
N PRO A 265 2.82 17.37 -11.17
CA PRO A 265 3.62 18.13 -10.22
C PRO A 265 2.77 19.25 -9.61
N LYS A 266 2.51 19.21 -8.29
CA LYS A 266 1.93 20.35 -7.57
C LYS A 266 3.04 21.29 -7.11
N GLU A 267 3.04 22.49 -7.69
CA GLU A 267 3.62 23.74 -7.15
C GLU A 267 4.98 23.58 -6.44
N GLY A 268 6.02 23.19 -7.19
CA GLY A 268 7.42 23.37 -6.78
C GLY A 268 7.88 22.54 -5.58
N SER A 269 7.10 21.55 -5.14
CA SER A 269 7.45 20.63 -4.06
C SER A 269 7.03 19.22 -4.43
N TRP A 270 7.99 18.41 -4.87
CA TRP A 270 7.85 16.95 -5.13
C TRP A 270 7.50 16.12 -3.89
N ARG A 271 7.17 16.75 -2.75
CA ARG A 271 6.91 16.09 -1.46
C ARG A 271 5.51 15.49 -1.35
N THR A 272 4.66 15.54 -2.38
CA THR A 272 3.33 14.92 -2.29
C THR A 272 2.85 14.47 -3.66
N LEU A 273 3.32 13.30 -4.10
CA LEU A 273 2.59 12.51 -5.08
C LEU A 273 1.43 11.83 -4.37
N SER A 274 0.21 12.23 -4.73
CA SER A 274 -0.99 11.54 -4.31
C SER A 274 -1.16 10.29 -5.17
N LEU A 275 -0.64 9.16 -4.68
CA LEU A 275 -1.04 7.83 -5.14
C LEU A 275 -2.55 7.68 -4.92
N GLY A 276 -3.31 7.68 -6.01
CA GLY A 276 -4.77 7.65 -5.97
C GLY A 276 -5.34 6.73 -7.03
N VAL A 277 -5.41 5.43 -6.73
CA VAL A 277 -6.12 4.45 -7.55
C VAL A 277 -7.58 4.39 -7.11
N ILE A 278 -8.55 4.38 -8.03
CA ILE A 278 -9.98 4.09 -7.80
C ILE A 278 -10.87 5.24 -7.30
N SER A 279 -11.12 6.24 -8.14
CA SER A 279 -12.31 7.11 -8.01
C SER A 279 -13.04 7.15 -9.34
N THR A 280 -14.33 6.82 -9.29
CA THR A 280 -15.26 6.98 -10.41
C THR A 280 -15.46 8.47 -10.73
N ASN A 281 -15.40 8.82 -12.01
CA ASN A 281 -15.57 10.17 -12.58
C ASN A 281 -14.43 11.17 -12.31
N TYR A 282 -13.33 11.00 -13.05
CA TYR A 282 -12.41 12.11 -13.33
C TYR A 282 -13.04 13.06 -14.36
N GLN A 283 -13.71 14.12 -13.90
CA GLN A 283 -13.88 15.34 -14.69
C GLN A 283 -12.84 16.37 -14.23
N GLU A 284 -12.08 16.88 -15.20
CA GLU A 284 -10.90 17.72 -15.04
C GLU A 284 -11.06 18.87 -14.03
N GLY A 285 -10.00 19.09 -13.24
CA GLY A 285 -9.58 20.40 -12.73
C GLY A 285 -10.40 21.07 -11.61
N THR A 286 -11.65 20.67 -11.38
CA THR A 286 -12.54 21.36 -10.41
C THR A 286 -12.54 20.72 -9.02
N ASN A 287 -12.27 19.42 -8.90
CA ASN A 287 -12.36 18.70 -7.62
C ASN A 287 -11.14 18.87 -6.70
N LEU A 288 -9.93 19.11 -7.23
CA LEU A 288 -8.74 19.34 -6.39
C LEU A 288 -8.81 20.68 -5.63
N ARG A 289 -9.37 21.74 -6.24
CA ARG A 289 -9.66 23.00 -5.52
C ARG A 289 -10.72 22.82 -4.45
N ARG A 290 -11.67 21.90 -4.67
CA ARG A 290 -12.71 21.54 -3.71
C ARG A 290 -12.15 20.70 -2.55
N LEU A 291 -11.20 19.82 -2.83
CA LEU A 291 -10.45 19.07 -1.82
C LEU A 291 -9.57 20.03 -0.99
N ALA A 292 -8.87 20.95 -1.64
CA ALA A 292 -8.06 21.98 -0.98
C ALA A 292 -8.89 22.95 -0.14
N SER A 293 -10.08 23.36 -0.60
CA SER A 293 -10.99 24.22 0.17
C SER A 293 -11.66 23.48 1.33
N GLN A 294 -11.97 22.18 1.16
CA GLN A 294 -12.37 21.32 2.28
C GLN A 294 -11.24 21.17 3.31
N ILE A 295 -9.99 21.04 2.87
CA ILE A 295 -8.79 21.03 3.73
C ILE A 295 -8.62 22.35 4.49
N GLN A 296 -8.87 23.50 3.85
CA GLN A 296 -8.77 24.81 4.48
C GLN A 296 -9.87 24.98 5.55
N SER A 297 -11.07 24.49 5.30
CA SER A 297 -12.16 24.44 6.29
C SER A 297 -11.88 23.48 7.46
N LEU A 298 -10.98 22.49 7.28
CA LEU A 298 -10.58 21.52 8.30
C LEU A 298 -9.50 22.03 9.26
N LYS A 299 -8.86 23.18 8.98
CA LYS A 299 -7.81 23.78 9.82
C LYS A 299 -8.30 24.79 10.87
N GLY A 300 -9.60 25.08 10.96
CA GLY A 300 -10.16 25.86 12.05
C GLY A 300 -9.75 27.34 12.05
N GLY A 301 -10.49 28.16 11.29
CA GLY A 301 -10.61 29.61 11.41
C GLY A 301 -11.93 30.03 10.73
N PRO A 302 -12.65 31.07 11.21
CA PRO A 302 -14.01 31.36 10.75
C PRO A 302 -14.03 31.95 9.34
N ILE A 303 -14.97 31.40 8.54
CA ILE A 303 -15.51 31.73 7.20
C ILE A 303 -14.55 32.42 6.23
#